data_AF-A0A453GBM8-F1
#
_entry.id   AF-A0A453GBM8-F1
#
_cell.length_a   1.000
_cell.length_b   1.000
_cell.length_c   1.000
_cell.angle_alpha   90.00
_cell.angle_beta   90.00
_cell.angle_gamma   90.00
#
_symmetry.space_group_name_H-M   'P 1'
#
loop_
_entity.id
_entity.type
_entity.pdbx_description
1 polymer ?
#
loop_
_entity_poly.entity_id
_entity_poly.type
_entity_poly.pdbx_seq_one_letter_code
_entity_poly.pdbx_strand_id
1 'polypeptide(L)'
;KLNLKFWHKSGIIECIRSRIKLLVVRDFKGGRNEMAFLKFFFQTALVLEEVVILLPDDPTDHMYRKVVSLRHIERASEASFTVGKQVCSSRLPSER
;
A
#
# COMPACT_ATOMS: atom_id res chain seq x y z
N LYS A 1 -7.24 18.19 4.47
CA LYS A 1 -7.93 16.96 3.97
C LYS A 1 -7.46 16.73 2.54
N LEU A 2 -6.71 15.65 2.25
CA LEU A 2 -6.20 15.38 0.90
C LEU A 2 -7.36 15.15 -0.08
N ASN A 3 -7.28 15.75 -1.26
CA ASN A 3 -8.24 15.51 -2.32
C ASN A 3 -7.97 14.12 -2.91
N LEU A 4 -8.91 13.19 -2.81
CA LEU A 4 -8.73 11.82 -3.33
C LEU A 4 -8.53 11.79 -4.86
N LYS A 5 -8.99 12.82 -5.57
CA LYS A 5 -8.75 13.00 -7.01
C LYS A 5 -7.36 13.55 -7.32
N PHE A 6 -6.56 13.92 -6.32
CA PHE A 6 -5.20 14.46 -6.50
C PHE A 6 -4.35 13.55 -7.39
N TRP A 7 -4.29 12.26 -7.06
CA TRP A 7 -3.49 11.28 -7.79
C TRP A 7 -3.91 11.10 -9.26
N HIS A 8 -5.20 11.22 -9.54
CA HIS A 8 -5.70 11.15 -10.91
C HIS A 8 -5.50 12.47 -11.66
N LYS A 9 -5.60 13.60 -10.95
CA LYS A 9 -5.41 14.95 -11.51
C LYS A 9 -3.94 15.29 -11.79
N SER A 10 -3.00 14.67 -11.08
CA SER A 10 -1.57 14.86 -11.35
C SER A 10 -1.13 14.28 -12.70
N GLY A 11 -2.01 13.55 -13.41
CA GLY A 11 -1.67 12.88 -14.65
C GLY A 11 -0.77 11.67 -14.42
N ILE A 12 -0.11 11.24 -15.48
CA ILE A 12 0.78 10.08 -15.45
C ILE A 12 2.05 10.45 -14.67
N ILE A 13 2.31 9.71 -13.60
CA ILE A 13 3.56 9.81 -12.86
C ILE A 13 4.50 8.73 -13.43
N GLU A 14 5.41 9.11 -14.33
CA GLU A 14 6.23 8.17 -15.11
C GLU A 14 7.01 7.16 -14.27
N CYS A 15 7.54 7.57 -13.11
CA CYS A 15 8.28 6.65 -12.24
C CYS A 15 7.38 5.54 -11.67
N ILE A 16 6.16 5.88 -11.28
CA ILE A 16 5.16 4.91 -10.82
C ILE A 16 4.76 4.00 -11.97
N ARG A 17 4.53 4.56 -13.16
CA ARG A 17 4.10 3.80 -14.33
C ARG A 17 5.13 2.76 -14.78
N SER A 18 6.41 3.13 -14.84
CA SER A 18 7.41 2.38 -15.61
C SER A 18 8.64 1.91 -14.84
N ARG A 19 8.77 2.24 -13.54
CA ARG A 19 10.02 1.99 -12.80
C ARG A 19 9.86 1.27 -11.47
N ILE A 20 8.72 1.42 -10.78
CA ILE A 20 8.57 0.83 -9.45
C ILE A 20 8.11 -0.62 -9.57
N LYS A 21 8.98 -1.53 -9.08
CA LYS A 21 8.74 -2.98 -9.03
C LYS A 21 8.24 -3.48 -7.69
N LEU A 22 8.53 -2.75 -6.61
CA LEU A 22 8.16 -3.13 -5.24
C LEU A 22 7.49 -1.95 -4.54
N LEU A 23 6.31 -2.19 -3.97
CA LEU A 23 5.63 -1.24 -3.09
C LEU A 23 5.48 -1.85 -1.69
N VAL A 24 6.06 -1.22 -0.68
CA VAL A 24 5.88 -1.60 0.72
C VAL A 24 5.10 -0.52 1.46
N VAL A 25 3.96 -0.88 2.03
CA VAL A 25 3.14 0.01 2.87
C VAL A 25 3.18 -0.48 4.31
N ARG A 26 3.75 0.34 5.19
CA ARG A 26 3.85 0.07 6.63
C ARG A 26 2.70 0.70 7.39
N ASP A 27 2.40 0.12 8.56
CA ASP A 27 1.37 0.60 9.49
C ASP A 27 0.03 0.87 8.81
N PHE A 28 -0.37 0.00 7.89
CA PHE A 28 -1.57 0.22 7.07
C PHE A 28 -2.84 0.20 7.92
N LYS A 29 -3.62 1.28 7.87
CA LYS A 29 -4.85 1.43 8.67
C LYS A 29 -6.13 1.32 7.87
N GLY A 30 -6.04 1.14 6.54
CA GLY A 30 -7.23 1.05 5.68
C GLY A 30 -7.97 2.38 5.50
N GLY A 31 -7.31 3.50 5.80
CA GLY A 31 -7.84 4.84 5.63
C GLY A 31 -8.15 5.17 4.18
N ARG A 32 -9.06 6.13 3.97
CA ARG A 32 -9.51 6.52 2.61
C ARG A 32 -8.36 6.94 1.69
N ASN A 33 -7.37 7.65 2.22
CA ASN A 33 -6.23 8.14 1.43
C ASN A 33 -5.27 6.99 1.06
N GLU A 34 -4.98 6.08 2.00
CA GLU A 34 -4.15 4.90 1.76
C GLU A 34 -4.79 4.01 0.68
N MET A 35 -6.10 3.76 0.80
CA MET A 35 -6.86 3.01 -0.19
C MET A 35 -6.86 3.66 -1.57
N ALA A 36 -6.99 5.00 -1.65
CA ALA A 36 -6.97 5.72 -2.92
C ALA A 36 -5.58 5.71 -3.56
N PHE A 37 -4.52 5.82 -2.76
CA PHE A 37 -3.14 5.70 -3.22
C PHE A 37 -2.87 4.30 -3.79
N LEU A 38 -3.25 3.24 -3.07
CA LEU A 38 -3.07 1.86 -3.52
C LEU A 38 -3.85 1.57 -4.81
N LYS A 39 -5.10 2.04 -4.92
CA LYS A 39 -5.89 1.93 -6.14
C LYS A 39 -5.20 2.60 -7.33
N PHE A 40 -4.74 3.83 -7.14
CA PHE A 40 -4.00 4.55 -8.17
C PHE A 40 -2.73 3.79 -8.59
N PHE A 41 -1.98 3.26 -7.61
CA PHE A 41 -0.76 2.52 -7.89
C PHE A 41 -1.03 1.25 -8.69
N PHE A 42 -2.03 0.45 -8.29
CA PHE A 42 -2.43 -0.75 -9.01
C PHE A 42 -2.91 -0.47 -10.43
N GLN A 43 -3.59 0.64 -10.66
CA GLN A 43 -4.11 1.02 -11.98
C GLN A 43 -3.06 1.61 -12.92
N THR A 44 -1.93 2.09 -12.39
CA THR A 44 -0.95 2.85 -13.19
C THR A 44 0.41 2.17 -13.31
N ALA A 45 0.83 1.36 -12.33
CA ALA A 45 2.15 0.74 -12.33
C ALA A 45 2.20 -0.52 -13.21
N LEU A 46 2.77 -0.37 -14.41
CA LEU A 46 2.84 -1.42 -15.45
C LEU A 46 3.93 -2.46 -15.18
N VAL A 47 4.92 -2.12 -14.36
CA VAL A 47 6.09 -2.99 -14.05
C VAL A 47 6.14 -3.42 -12.59
N LEU A 48 5.03 -3.29 -11.87
CA LEU A 48 4.96 -3.68 -10.46
C LEU A 48 4.99 -5.22 -10.36
N GLU A 49 5.90 -5.73 -9.56
CA GLU A 49 6.13 -7.17 -9.37
C GLU A 49 5.63 -7.62 -7.99
N GLU A 50 5.75 -6.77 -6.98
CA GLU A 50 5.35 -7.11 -5.61
C GLU A 50 4.77 -5.93 -4.84
N VAL A 51 3.71 -6.22 -4.08
CA VAL A 51 3.13 -5.32 -3.08
C VAL A 51 3.08 -5.99 -1.74
N VAL A 52 3.71 -5.36 -0.74
CA VAL A 52 3.73 -5.82 0.65
C VAL A 52 2.96 -4.81 1.50
N ILE A 53 1.89 -5.27 2.15
CA ILE A 53 1.15 -4.49 3.13
C ILE A 53 1.43 -5.04 4.51
N LEU A 54 2.03 -4.21 5.36
CA LEU A 54 2.32 -4.51 6.75
C LEU A 54 1.26 -3.85 7.63
N LEU A 55 0.50 -4.71 8.33
CA LEU A 55 -0.47 -4.29 9.32
C LEU A 55 0.24 -3.97 10.65
N PRO A 56 -0.25 -3.01 11.46
CA PRO A 56 0.29 -2.76 12.79
C PRO A 56 0.18 -4.00 13.70
N ASP A 57 0.85 -3.95 14.86
CA ASP A 57 0.94 -5.07 15.81
C ASP A 57 -0.43 -5.62 16.25
N ASP A 58 -1.41 -4.72 16.42
CA ASP A 58 -2.80 -5.05 16.80
C ASP A 58 -3.79 -4.57 15.72
N PRO A 59 -3.95 -5.33 14.62
CA PRO A 59 -4.83 -4.94 13.53
C PRO A 59 -6.29 -5.30 13.78
N THR A 60 -7.17 -4.34 13.52
CA THR A 60 -8.62 -4.56 13.61
C THR A 60 -9.16 -5.39 12.44
N ASP A 61 -10.30 -6.07 12.62
CA ASP A 61 -11.01 -6.79 11.54
C ASP A 61 -11.27 -5.88 10.32
N HIS A 62 -11.64 -4.62 10.57
CA HIS A 62 -11.85 -3.63 9.50
C HIS A 62 -10.63 -3.50 8.59
N MET A 63 -9.43 -3.50 9.16
CA MET A 63 -8.18 -3.37 8.41
C MET A 63 -7.93 -4.61 7.55
N TYR A 64 -8.14 -5.82 8.09
CA TYR A 64 -8.07 -7.06 7.31
C TYR A 64 -9.03 -7.04 6.13
N ARG A 65 -10.30 -6.65 6.35
CA ARG A 65 -11.30 -6.56 5.28
C ARG A 65 -10.88 -5.58 4.18
N LYS A 66 -10.29 -4.44 4.55
CA LYS A 66 -9.76 -3.46 3.59
C LYS A 66 -8.62 -4.05 2.76
N VAL A 67 -7.65 -4.70 3.41
CA VAL A 67 -6.51 -5.31 2.71
C VAL A 67 -6.97 -6.44 1.78
N VAL A 68 -7.88 -7.30 2.23
CA VAL A 68 -8.45 -8.37 1.40
C VAL A 68 -9.18 -7.80 0.19
N SER A 69 -9.91 -6.69 0.34
CA SER A 69 -10.59 -6.05 -0.80
C SER A 69 -9.63 -5.60 -1.91
N LEU A 70 -8.35 -5.36 -1.59
CA LEU A 70 -7.36 -4.97 -2.59
C LEU A 70 -7.03 -6.10 -3.57
N ARG A 71 -7.22 -7.37 -3.18
CA ARG A 71 -7.00 -8.53 -4.06
C ARG A 71 -7.87 -8.49 -5.31
N HIS A 72 -9.08 -7.93 -5.20
CA HIS A 72 -10.07 -7.87 -6.27
C HIS A 72 -9.97 -6.65 -7.18
N ILE A 73 -9.00 -5.77 -6.96
CA ILE A 73 -8.81 -4.60 -7.82
C ILE A 73 -8.16 -5.04 -9.12
N GLU A 74 -8.64 -4.50 -10.23
CA GLU A 74 -8.00 -4.62 -11.55
C GLU A 74 -6.62 -3.95 -11.52
N ARG A 75 -5.59 -4.70 -11.92
CA ARG A 75 -4.20 -4.25 -11.88
C ARG A 75 -3.68 -4.08 -13.29
N ALA A 76 -2.84 -3.07 -13.46
CA ALA A 76 -2.09 -2.82 -14.68
C ALA A 76 -0.93 -3.82 -14.90
N SER A 77 -0.62 -4.63 -13.88
CA SER A 77 0.41 -5.67 -13.87
C SER A 77 0.01 -6.85 -12.99
N GLU A 78 0.59 -8.02 -13.24
CA GLU A 78 0.38 -9.25 -12.45
C GLU A 78 1.19 -9.25 -11.14
N ALA A 79 1.25 -8.13 -10.44
CA ALA A 79 1.99 -8.00 -9.20
C ALA A 79 1.50 -8.99 -8.13
N SER A 80 2.45 -9.66 -7.48
CA SER A 80 2.18 -10.46 -6.28
C SER A 80 1.74 -9.56 -5.12
N PHE A 81 0.87 -10.08 -4.24
CA PHE A 81 0.31 -9.32 -3.13
C PHE A 81 0.44 -10.08 -1.81
N THR A 82 1.27 -9.53 -0.91
CA THR A 82 1.62 -10.11 0.38
C THR A 82 1.11 -9.24 1.51
N VAL A 83 0.53 -9.88 2.52
CA VAL A 83 0.10 -9.22 3.76
C VAL A 83 0.93 -9.78 4.90
N GLY A 84 1.61 -8.90 5.62
CA GLY A 84 2.44 -9.27 6.76
C GLY A 84 2.05 -8.52 8.03
N LYS A 85 2.62 -8.97 9.14
CA LYS A 85 2.63 -8.18 10.38
C LYS A 85 3.83 -7.25 10.36
N GLN A 86 3.63 -6.00 10.76
CA GLN A 86 4.71 -5.13 11.16
C GLN A 86 5.37 -5.80 12.36
N VAL A 87 6.68 -6.03 12.28
CA VAL A 87 7.47 -6.40 13.46
C VAL A 87 8.11 -5.11 13.92
N CYS A 88 7.66 -4.56 15.04
CA CYS A 88 8.45 -3.58 15.75
C CYS A 88 9.76 -4.27 16.15
N SER A 89 10.89 -3.86 15.58
CA SER A 89 12.17 -4.07 16.28
C SER A 89 11.97 -3.44 17.64
N SER A 90 11.94 -4.29 18.66
CA SER A 90 11.78 -3.89 20.05
C SER A 90 12.65 -2.68 20.34
N ARG A 91 12.06 -1.74 21.08
CA ARG A 91 12.70 -0.58 21.73
C ARG A 91 14.20 -0.85 21.91
N LEU A 92 15.05 -0.03 21.31
CA LEU A 92 16.40 0.11 21.86
C LEU A 92 16.22 0.43 23.35
N PRO A 93 16.75 -0.38 24.29
CA PRO A 93 16.77 0.03 25.67
C PRO A 93 17.52 1.37 25.70
N SER A 94 16.89 2.38 26.31
CA SER A 94 17.59 3.61 26.67
C SER A 94 18.75 3.18 27.55
N GLU A 95 19.98 3.21 27.03
CA GLU A 95 21.15 3.11 27.89
C GLU A 95 21.08 4.31 28.84
N ARG A 96 20.95 4.00 30.13
CA ARG A 96 21.14 4.92 31.24
C ARG A 96 21.96 4.21 32.30
#